data_AF-A0A917Z8Q4-F1
#
_entry.id   AF-A0A917Z8Q4-F1
#
_cell.length_a   1.000
_cell.length_b   1.000
_cell.length_c   1.000
_cell.angle_alpha   90.00
_cell.angle_beta   90.00
_cell.angle_gamma   90.00
#
_symmetry.space_group_name_H-M   'P 1'
#
loop_
_entity.id
_entity.type
_entity.pdbx_description
1 polymer ?
#
loop_
_entity_poly.entity_id
_entity_poly.type
_entity_poly.pdbx_seq_one_letter_code
_entity_poly.pdbx_strand_id
1 'polypeptide(L)'
;MELIPGLLQTADYYRAYLATQPTSYSAAEIDRKIAFRMARQERMLQDETRKLSFVLNEASLRWAAAAASAGPQAQLKRLIELSQLPHLTLRILPFGAAMHAGMGGGFVILSFTPPDPDVVYIENEVSGLYLEEPADIDRYNLVYDHIAAKALNPGQSRSFIAKLGKEAP
;
A
#
# COMPACT_ATOMS: atom_id res chain seq x y z
N MET A 1 7.39 0.89 -10.23
CA MET A 1 7.80 -0.10 -9.21
C MET A 1 6.73 -0.14 -8.14
N GLU A 2 6.45 -1.30 -7.56
CA GLU A 2 5.29 -1.53 -6.67
C GLU A 2 5.72 -2.00 -5.28
N LEU A 3 5.84 -1.06 -4.35
CA LEU A 3 6.05 -1.38 -2.94
C LEU A 3 4.69 -1.54 -2.24
N ILE A 4 4.63 -2.33 -1.18
CA ILE A 4 3.45 -2.31 -0.29
C ILE A 4 3.30 -0.88 0.29
N PRO A 5 2.11 -0.26 0.28
CA PRO A 5 1.89 1.09 0.81
C PRO A 5 2.34 1.22 2.25
N GLY A 6 2.94 2.37 2.60
CA GLY A 6 3.54 2.62 3.91
C GLY A 6 2.63 2.37 5.11
N LEU A 7 1.32 2.60 4.97
CA LEU A 7 0.32 2.34 6.02
C LEU A 7 0.08 0.85 6.28
N LEU A 8 0.54 -0.02 5.40
CA LEU A 8 0.39 -1.47 5.50
C LEU A 8 1.71 -2.17 5.85
N GLN A 9 2.82 -1.45 5.86
CA GLN A 9 4.15 -2.00 6.09
C GLN A 9 4.40 -2.35 7.56
N THR A 10 5.26 -3.33 7.80
CA THR A 10 5.92 -3.58 9.09
C THR A 10 7.24 -2.83 9.18
N ALA A 11 7.75 -2.66 10.39
CA ALA A 11 9.07 -2.08 10.63
C ALA A 11 10.17 -2.84 9.88
N ASP A 12 10.14 -4.17 9.90
CA ASP A 12 11.15 -5.02 9.27
C ASP A 12 11.09 -4.98 7.74
N TYR A 13 9.89 -4.91 7.17
CA TYR A 13 9.73 -4.71 5.73
C TYR A 13 10.33 -3.37 5.29
N TYR A 14 10.01 -2.29 6.02
CA TYR A 14 10.54 -0.98 5.68
C TYR A 14 12.06 -0.87 5.91
N ARG A 15 12.59 -1.54 6.94
CA ARG A 15 14.03 -1.67 7.18
C ARG A 15 14.72 -2.38 6.02
N ALA A 16 14.16 -3.49 5.55
CA ALA A 16 14.68 -4.22 4.39
C ALA A 16 14.67 -3.36 3.12
N TYR A 17 13.60 -2.58 2.90
CA TYR A 17 13.54 -1.62 1.80
C TYR A 17 14.62 -0.52 1.90
N LEU A 18 14.84 0.05 3.09
CA LEU A 18 15.89 1.07 3.28
C LEU A 18 17.29 0.51 2.99
N ALA A 19 17.53 -0.77 3.25
CA ALA A 19 18.80 -1.42 2.94
C ALA A 19 19.06 -1.62 1.44
N THR A 20 18.04 -1.50 0.57
CA THR A 20 18.23 -1.57 -0.90
C THR A 20 18.49 -0.20 -1.52
N GLN A 21 18.41 0.89 -0.74
CA GLN A 21 18.58 2.24 -1.26
C GLN A 21 20.05 2.53 -1.55
N PRO A 22 20.37 3.24 -2.64
CA PRO A 22 21.74 3.58 -3.00
C PRO A 22 22.40 4.54 -2.00
N THR A 23 21.61 5.23 -1.18
CA THR A 23 22.09 6.10 -0.12
C THR A 23 22.38 5.33 1.16
N SER A 24 23.61 5.46 1.67
CA SER A 24 24.00 4.89 2.96
C SER A 24 23.35 5.68 4.10
N TYR A 25 22.24 5.17 4.63
CA TYR A 25 21.68 5.67 5.88
C TYR A 25 22.45 5.09 7.07
N SER A 26 22.72 5.92 8.08
CA SER A 26 23.17 5.46 9.38
C SER A 26 22.07 4.65 10.09
N ALA A 27 22.45 3.79 11.03
CA ALA A 27 21.48 3.01 11.82
C ALA A 27 20.45 3.92 12.53
N ALA A 28 20.92 5.06 13.07
CA ALA A 28 20.05 6.04 13.73
C ALA A 28 19.04 6.68 12.77
N GLU A 29 19.42 6.95 11.52
CA GLU A 29 18.49 7.48 10.51
C GLU A 29 17.44 6.45 10.09
N ILE A 30 17.84 5.19 9.94
CA ILE A 30 16.93 4.07 9.66
C ILE A 30 15.89 3.96 10.77
N ASP A 31 16.33 3.91 12.03
CA ASP A 31 15.42 3.77 13.17
C ASP A 31 14.49 4.98 13.31
N ARG A 32 14.98 6.20 13.07
CA ARG A 32 14.15 7.41 13.05
C ARG A 32 13.08 7.36 11.95
N LYS A 33 13.45 6.95 10.73
CA LYS A 33 12.51 6.81 9.61
C LYS A 33 11.46 5.74 9.88
N ILE A 34 11.86 4.60 10.46
CA ILE A 34 10.94 3.54 10.87
C ILE A 34 9.97 4.06 11.95
N ALA A 35 10.48 4.70 13.01
CA ALA A 35 9.65 5.24 14.09
C ALA A 35 8.61 6.24 13.57
N PHE A 36 9.02 7.17 12.71
CA PHE A 36 8.09 8.12 12.08
C PHE A 36 6.99 7.42 11.26
N ARG A 37 7.37 6.39 10.47
CA ARG A 37 6.42 5.62 9.66
C ARG A 37 5.42 4.86 10.54
N MET A 38 5.89 4.19 11.59
CA MET A 38 5.04 3.44 12.51
C MET A 38 4.08 4.36 13.28
N ALA A 39 4.56 5.51 13.77
CA ALA A 39 3.70 6.50 14.45
C ALA A 39 2.62 7.09 13.53
N ARG A 40 2.92 7.29 12.23
CA ARG A 40 1.90 7.69 11.24
C ARG A 40 0.89 6.57 11.02
N GLN A 41 1.36 5.34 10.84
CA GLN A 41 0.51 4.18 10.62
C GLN A 41 -0.46 3.97 11.80
N GLU A 42 0.04 4.03 13.03
CA GLU A 42 -0.77 3.88 14.24
C GLU A 42 -1.92 4.89 14.28
N ARG A 43 -1.61 6.18 14.12
CA ARG A 43 -2.63 7.25 14.11
C ARG A 43 -3.67 7.10 13.02
N MET A 44 -3.27 6.60 11.84
CA MET A 44 -4.18 6.42 10.71
C MET A 44 -5.10 5.21 10.90
N LEU A 45 -4.57 4.10 11.41
CA LEU A 45 -5.31 2.84 11.52
C LEU A 45 -6.21 2.76 12.76
N GLN A 46 -5.88 3.47 13.85
CA GLN A 46 -6.69 3.49 15.08
C GLN A 46 -8.00 4.27 14.95
N ASP A 47 -8.09 5.18 13.98
CA ASP A 47 -9.31 5.96 13.74
C ASP A 47 -10.28 5.16 12.86
N GLU A 48 -11.22 4.47 13.50
CA GLU A 48 -12.23 3.63 12.82
C GLU A 48 -13.26 4.45 12.02
N THR A 49 -13.31 5.78 12.20
CA THR A 49 -14.19 6.65 11.42
C THR A 49 -13.67 6.83 9.99
N ARG A 50 -12.35 6.67 9.78
CA ARG A 50 -11.73 6.77 8.46
C ARG A 50 -11.97 5.52 7.64
N LYS A 51 -12.43 5.69 6.41
CA LYS A 51 -12.51 4.58 5.44
C LYS A 51 -11.19 4.50 4.68
N LEU A 52 -10.55 3.34 4.75
CA LEU A 52 -9.29 3.07 4.08
C LEU A 52 -9.52 2.03 3.00
N SER A 53 -9.04 2.28 1.79
CA SER A 53 -9.11 1.31 0.70
C SER A 53 -7.79 1.20 -0.03
N PHE A 54 -7.36 -0.04 -0.25
CA PHE A 54 -6.10 -0.37 -0.90
C PHE A 54 -6.33 -1.42 -1.97
N VAL A 55 -5.76 -1.18 -3.15
CA VAL A 55 -5.56 -2.21 -4.16
C VAL A 55 -4.07 -2.41 -4.37
N LEU A 56 -3.57 -3.61 -4.07
CA LEU A 56 -2.16 -3.96 -4.22
C LEU A 56 -1.98 -4.87 -5.43
N ASN A 57 -0.95 -4.63 -6.22
CA ASN A 57 -0.55 -5.57 -7.25
C ASN A 57 0.10 -6.81 -6.61
N GLU A 58 -0.22 -7.98 -7.13
CA GLU A 58 0.41 -9.25 -6.79
C GLU A 58 1.96 -9.20 -6.76
N ALA A 59 2.61 -8.43 -7.65
CA ALA A 59 4.08 -8.31 -7.66
C ALA A 59 4.62 -7.77 -6.34
N SER A 60 3.97 -6.76 -5.75
CA SER A 60 4.37 -6.18 -4.46
C SER A 60 4.39 -7.21 -3.34
N LEU A 61 3.42 -8.15 -3.36
CA LEU A 61 3.34 -9.24 -2.39
C LEU A 61 4.40 -10.30 -2.63
N ARG A 62 4.66 -10.64 -3.90
CA ARG A 62 5.69 -11.62 -4.26
C ARG A 62 7.09 -11.13 -3.92
N TRP A 63 7.39 -9.85 -4.12
CA TRP A 63 8.65 -9.26 -3.66
C TRP A 63 8.77 -9.26 -2.14
N ALA A 64 7.68 -8.96 -1.43
CA ALA A 64 7.66 -9.06 0.03
C ALA A 64 7.92 -10.51 0.49
N ALA A 65 7.29 -11.49 -0.16
CA ALA A 65 7.45 -12.92 0.12
C ALA A 65 8.88 -13.42 -0.14
N ALA A 66 9.55 -12.88 -1.18
CA ALA A 66 10.88 -13.29 -1.59
C ALA A 66 12.03 -12.57 -0.86
N ALA A 67 11.74 -11.60 0.00
CA ALA A 67 12.79 -10.86 0.69
C ALA A 67 13.56 -11.78 1.66
N ALA A 68 14.89 -11.84 1.56
CA ALA A 68 15.72 -12.80 2.30
C ALA A 68 15.81 -12.56 3.83
N SER A 69 15.23 -11.48 4.35
CA SER A 69 15.23 -11.18 5.79
C SER A 69 14.10 -11.94 6.50
N ALA A 70 14.07 -11.98 7.84
CA ALA A 70 13.01 -12.65 8.61
C ALA A 70 11.61 -11.99 8.52
N GLY A 71 11.46 -10.89 7.77
CA GLY A 71 10.26 -10.05 7.68
C GLY A 71 9.13 -10.42 6.68
N PRO A 72 9.30 -11.26 5.63
CA PRO A 72 8.27 -11.59 4.64
C PRO A 72 6.98 -12.11 5.26
N GLN A 73 7.11 -13.08 6.18
CA GLN A 73 5.97 -13.70 6.85
C GLN A 73 5.26 -12.71 7.75
N ALA A 74 6.02 -11.87 8.47
CA ALA A 74 5.46 -10.82 9.31
C ALA A 74 4.68 -9.79 8.47
N GLN A 75 5.20 -9.42 7.31
CA GLN A 75 4.53 -8.48 6.41
C GLN A 75 3.23 -9.06 5.83
N LEU A 76 3.24 -10.31 5.34
CA LEU A 76 2.03 -10.93 4.81
C LEU A 76 0.99 -11.18 5.92
N LYS A 77 1.43 -11.61 7.10
CA LYS A 77 0.57 -11.73 8.28
C LYS A 77 -0.07 -10.39 8.65
N ARG A 78 0.70 -9.31 8.64
CA ARG A 78 0.19 -7.95 8.91
C ARG A 78 -0.90 -7.55 7.91
N LEU A 79 -0.75 -7.87 6.63
CA LEU A 79 -1.79 -7.60 5.64
C LEU A 79 -3.08 -8.40 5.92
N ILE A 80 -2.97 -9.65 6.35
CA ILE A 80 -4.12 -10.48 6.73
C ILE A 80 -4.84 -9.86 7.94
N GLU A 81 -4.10 -9.46 8.98
CA GLU A 81 -4.67 -8.78 10.16
C GLU A 81 -5.39 -7.48 9.78
N LEU A 82 -4.75 -6.63 8.98
CA LEU A 82 -5.33 -5.36 8.54
C LEU A 82 -6.58 -5.56 7.68
N SER A 83 -6.60 -6.60 6.83
CA SER A 83 -7.77 -6.93 6.01
C SER A 83 -9.01 -7.34 6.80
N GLN A 84 -8.88 -7.56 8.12
CA GLN A 84 -9.99 -7.91 9.01
C GLN A 84 -10.64 -6.68 9.67
N LEU A 85 -10.00 -5.51 9.57
CA LEU A 85 -10.56 -4.28 10.14
C LEU A 85 -11.80 -3.85 9.35
N PRO A 86 -12.92 -3.51 10.01
CA PRO A 86 -14.19 -3.19 9.35
C PRO A 86 -14.14 -1.90 8.52
N HIS A 87 -13.21 -1.00 8.83
CA HIS A 87 -13.00 0.27 8.13
C HIS A 87 -11.91 0.21 7.05
N LEU A 88 -11.27 -0.95 6.85
CA LEU A 88 -10.21 -1.16 5.85
C LEU A 88 -10.62 -2.20 4.81
N THR A 89 -10.60 -1.80 3.54
CA THR A 89 -10.76 -2.70 2.41
C THR A 89 -9.41 -2.96 1.74
N LEU A 90 -8.98 -4.22 1.68
CA LEU A 90 -7.77 -4.63 0.99
C LEU A 90 -8.11 -5.57 -0.16
N ARG A 91 -7.73 -5.20 -1.38
CA ARG A 91 -7.88 -6.01 -2.59
C ARG A 91 -6.54 -6.28 -3.25
N ILE A 92 -6.39 -7.45 -3.85
CA ILE A 92 -5.22 -7.81 -4.64
C ILE A 92 -5.57 -7.82 -6.12
N LEU A 93 -4.80 -7.10 -6.92
CA LEU A 93 -4.85 -7.15 -8.37
C LEU A 93 -3.92 -8.28 -8.85
N PRO A 94 -4.48 -9.41 -9.33
CA PRO A 94 -3.67 -10.56 -9.73
C PRO A 94 -3.07 -10.34 -11.12
N PHE A 95 -1.99 -11.05 -11.44
CA PHE A 95 -1.38 -11.00 -12.78
C PHE A 95 -2.35 -11.41 -13.91
N GLY A 96 -3.35 -12.24 -13.58
CA GLY A 96 -4.41 -12.63 -14.52
C GLY A 96 -5.36 -11.48 -14.95
N ALA A 97 -5.30 -10.30 -14.32
CA ALA A 97 -6.17 -9.17 -14.65
C ALA A 97 -5.87 -8.49 -16.01
N ALA A 98 -4.78 -8.90 -16.67
CA ALA A 98 -4.25 -8.33 -17.91
C ALA A 98 -4.01 -6.80 -17.80
N MET A 99 -3.90 -6.09 -18.93
CA MET A 99 -3.71 -4.63 -18.91
C MET A 99 -4.85 -3.91 -18.19
N HIS A 100 -4.51 -2.90 -17.37
CA HIS A 100 -5.46 -2.20 -16.50
C HIS A 100 -5.12 -0.72 -16.34
N ALA A 101 -6.07 0.09 -15.88
CA ALA A 101 -5.91 1.55 -15.75
C ALA A 101 -4.78 1.96 -14.78
N GLY A 102 -4.45 1.10 -13.81
CA GLY A 102 -3.34 1.33 -12.87
C GLY A 102 -1.92 1.20 -13.44
N MET A 103 -1.77 0.84 -14.73
CA MET A 103 -0.43 0.74 -15.34
C MET A 103 0.30 2.09 -15.43
N GLY A 104 -0.40 3.21 -15.25
CA GLY A 104 0.19 4.54 -15.18
C GLY A 104 0.98 4.84 -13.91
N GLY A 105 0.91 3.98 -12.89
CA GLY A 105 1.62 4.15 -11.62
C GLY A 105 0.70 4.20 -10.40
N GLY A 106 1.32 4.19 -9.21
CA GLY A 106 0.60 4.28 -7.94
C GLY A 106 0.16 5.71 -7.63
N PHE A 107 -0.97 5.83 -6.95
CA PHE A 107 -1.53 7.11 -6.48
C PHE A 107 -2.32 6.89 -5.19
N VAL A 108 -2.59 7.97 -4.48
CA VAL A 108 -3.45 7.99 -3.29
C VAL A 108 -4.49 9.09 -3.48
N ILE A 109 -5.76 8.76 -3.26
CA ILE A 109 -6.85 9.74 -3.19
C ILE A 109 -7.13 10.00 -1.71
N LEU A 110 -7.05 11.26 -1.30
CA LEU A 110 -7.40 11.73 0.03
C LEU A 110 -8.72 12.50 -0.07
N SER A 111 -9.76 11.98 0.56
CA SER A 111 -11.06 12.64 0.57
C SER A 111 -11.32 13.37 1.88
N PHE A 112 -11.85 14.58 1.77
CA PHE A 112 -12.10 15.46 2.92
C PHE A 112 -13.56 15.91 2.95
N THR A 113 -14.01 16.32 4.13
CA THR A 113 -15.34 16.91 4.28
C THR A 113 -15.30 18.34 3.74
N PRO A 114 -16.33 18.80 3.00
CA PRO A 114 -16.41 20.18 2.55
C PRO A 114 -16.20 21.18 3.70
N PRO A 115 -15.53 22.33 3.46
CA PRO A 115 -15.16 22.88 2.15
C PRO A 115 -13.79 22.43 1.62
N ASP A 116 -13.07 21.58 2.35
CA ASP A 116 -11.73 21.14 1.93
C ASP A 116 -11.82 20.25 0.68
N PRO A 117 -11.02 20.51 -0.37
CA PRO A 117 -11.05 19.72 -1.59
C PRO A 117 -10.37 18.36 -1.37
N ASP A 118 -10.85 17.37 -2.11
CA ASP A 118 -10.15 16.09 -2.25
C ASP A 118 -8.80 16.31 -2.95
N VAL A 119 -7.83 15.44 -2.66
CA VAL A 119 -6.46 15.57 -3.19
C VAL A 119 -5.98 14.23 -3.73
N VAL A 120 -5.47 14.22 -4.96
CA VAL A 120 -4.69 13.11 -5.48
C VAL A 120 -3.21 13.36 -5.22
N TYR A 121 -2.56 12.41 -4.55
CA TYR A 121 -1.12 12.41 -4.32
C TYR A 121 -0.45 11.32 -5.16
N ILE A 122 0.56 11.71 -5.93
CA ILE A 122 1.38 10.81 -6.73
C ILE A 122 2.82 10.95 -6.27
N GLU A 123 3.37 9.89 -5.70
CA GLU A 123 4.73 9.87 -5.18
C GLU A 123 5.73 9.48 -6.27
N ASN A 124 6.86 10.18 -6.33
CA ASN A 124 8.04 9.77 -7.07
C ASN A 124 9.25 9.72 -6.13
N GLU A 125 10.40 9.31 -6.65
CA GLU A 125 11.62 9.09 -5.84
C GLU A 125 12.10 10.34 -5.08
N VAL A 126 11.87 11.54 -5.64
CA VAL A 126 12.44 12.80 -5.14
C VAL A 126 11.37 13.73 -4.57
N SER A 127 10.15 13.67 -5.07
CA SER A 127 9.04 14.57 -4.73
C SER A 127 7.68 13.87 -4.87
N GLY A 128 6.61 14.62 -4.65
CA GLY A 128 5.27 14.18 -4.98
C GLY A 128 4.49 15.28 -5.70
N LEU A 129 3.53 14.86 -6.52
CA LEU A 129 2.57 15.73 -7.19
C LEU A 129 1.26 15.70 -6.41
N TYR A 130 0.71 16.89 -6.16
CA TYR A 130 -0.60 17.09 -5.55
C TYR A 130 -1.54 17.66 -6.62
N LEU A 131 -2.65 16.97 -6.87
CA LEU A 131 -3.69 17.42 -7.80
C LEU A 131 -4.96 17.67 -7.01
N GLU A 132 -5.49 18.88 -7.14
CA GLU A 132 -6.68 19.36 -6.41
C GLU A 132 -7.79 19.80 -7.38
N GLU A 133 -7.53 19.77 -8.69
CA GLU A 133 -8.51 20.12 -9.71
C GLU A 133 -9.60 19.05 -9.79
N PRO A 134 -10.90 19.42 -9.78
CA PRO A 134 -12.01 18.46 -9.80
C PRO A 134 -11.93 17.44 -10.94
N ALA A 135 -11.51 17.88 -12.14
CA ALA A 135 -11.38 17.00 -13.29
C ALA A 135 -10.28 15.92 -13.12
N ASP A 136 -9.20 16.25 -12.42
CA ASP A 136 -8.14 15.29 -12.10
C ASP A 136 -8.63 14.29 -11.05
N ILE A 137 -9.31 14.77 -10.01
CA ILE A 137 -9.89 13.93 -8.95
C ILE A 137 -10.88 12.93 -9.54
N ASP A 138 -11.82 13.39 -10.39
CA ASP A 138 -12.80 12.55 -11.07
C ASP A 138 -12.12 11.47 -11.94
N ARG A 139 -11.05 11.85 -12.64
CA ARG A 139 -10.29 10.92 -13.47
C ARG A 139 -9.59 9.85 -12.64
N TYR A 140 -8.98 10.20 -11.52
CA TYR A 140 -8.31 9.22 -10.64
C TYR A 140 -9.30 8.32 -9.90
N ASN A 141 -10.46 8.84 -9.51
CA ASN A 141 -11.57 8.03 -8.98
C ASN A 141 -12.01 6.97 -10.00
N LEU A 142 -12.20 7.36 -11.27
CA LEU A 142 -12.53 6.42 -12.34
C LEU A 142 -11.44 5.36 -12.54
N VAL A 143 -10.17 5.76 -12.52
CA VAL A 143 -9.03 4.83 -12.60
C VAL A 143 -9.05 3.83 -11.44
N TYR A 144 -9.29 4.31 -10.21
CA TYR A 144 -9.40 3.47 -9.03
C TYR A 144 -10.55 2.45 -9.17
N ASP A 145 -11.73 2.88 -9.61
CA ASP A 145 -12.89 2.00 -9.78
C ASP A 145 -12.61 0.88 -10.80
N HIS A 146 -11.98 1.23 -11.93
CA HIS A 146 -11.57 0.25 -12.95
C HIS A 146 -10.55 -0.77 -12.42
N ILE A 147 -9.62 -0.33 -11.57
CA ILE A 147 -8.63 -1.22 -10.94
C ILE A 147 -9.32 -2.14 -9.92
N ALA A 148 -10.15 -1.56 -9.04
CA ALA A 148 -10.85 -2.29 -7.99
C ALA A 148 -11.82 -3.35 -8.55
N ALA A 149 -12.48 -3.07 -9.68
CA ALA A 149 -13.36 -4.00 -10.37
C ALA A 149 -12.64 -5.23 -10.94
N LYS A 150 -11.35 -5.09 -11.27
CA LYS A 150 -10.50 -6.20 -11.76
C LYS A 150 -9.76 -6.94 -10.64
N ALA A 151 -9.71 -6.36 -9.44
CA ALA A 151 -9.04 -6.97 -8.30
C ALA A 151 -9.89 -8.08 -7.68
N LEU A 152 -9.23 -8.99 -6.99
CA LEU A 152 -9.89 -9.98 -6.15
C LEU A 152 -10.75 -9.28 -5.09
N ASN A 153 -11.89 -9.85 -4.76
CA ASN A 153 -12.69 -9.35 -3.64
C ASN A 153 -11.91 -9.48 -2.30
N PRO A 154 -12.32 -8.82 -1.21
CA PRO A 154 -11.56 -8.83 0.04
C PRO A 154 -11.31 -10.23 0.63
N GLY A 155 -12.29 -11.13 0.53
CA GLY A 155 -12.15 -12.51 0.99
C GLY A 155 -11.13 -13.30 0.16
N GLN A 156 -11.26 -13.25 -1.16
CA GLN A 156 -10.32 -13.87 -2.10
C GLN A 156 -8.91 -13.31 -1.95
N SER A 157 -8.78 -12.01 -1.72
CA SER A 157 -7.52 -11.32 -1.45
C SER A 157 -6.84 -11.85 -0.19
N ARG A 158 -7.60 -12.04 0.89
CA ARG A 158 -7.08 -12.63 2.13
C ARG A 158 -6.62 -14.07 1.92
N SER A 159 -7.40 -14.88 1.20
CA SER A 159 -7.03 -16.25 0.83
C SER A 159 -5.77 -16.29 -0.03
N PHE A 160 -5.63 -15.36 -0.97
CA PHE A 160 -4.45 -15.23 -1.83
C PHE A 160 -3.19 -14.94 -0.99
N ILE A 161 -3.25 -13.93 -0.11
CA ILE A 161 -2.11 -13.57 0.76
C ILE A 161 -1.73 -14.75 1.68
N ALA A 162 -2.72 -15.44 2.26
CA ALA A 162 -2.48 -16.59 3.13
C ALA A 162 -1.85 -17.77 2.38
N LYS A 163 -2.24 -18.00 1.13
CA LYS A 163 -1.62 -19.02 0.27
C LYS A 163 -0.17 -18.65 -0.05
N LEU A 164 0.08 -17.42 -0.47
CA LEU A 164 1.43 -16.94 -0.77
C LEU A 164 2.37 -17.07 0.44
N GLY A 165 1.89 -16.75 1.65
CA GLY A 165 2.68 -16.92 2.87
C GLY A 165 3.06 -18.37 3.18
N LYS A 166 2.28 -19.37 2.73
CA LYS A 166 2.63 -20.80 2.91
C LYS A 166 3.63 -21.31 1.86
N GLU A 167 3.67 -20.65 0.71
CA GLU A 167 4.55 -21.02 -0.42
C GLU A 167 5.90 -20.31 -0.36
N ALA A 168 6.01 -19.25 0.43
CA ALA A 168 7.26 -18.54 0.64
C ALA A 168 8.28 -19.44 1.39
N PRO A 169 9.54 -19.49 0.94
CA PRO A 169 10.59 -20.34 1.51
C PRO A 169 10.98 -19.97 2.94
#